data_AF-A0AA88IE36-F1
#
_entry.id   AF-A0AA88IE36-F1
#
_cell.length_a   1.000
_cell.length_b   1.000
_cell.length_c   1.000
_cell.angle_alpha   90.00
_cell.angle_beta   90.00
_cell.angle_gamma   90.00
#
_symmetry.space_group_name_H-M   'P 1'
#
loop_
_entity.id
_entity.type
_entity.pdbx_description
1 polymer ?
#
loop_
_entity_poly.entity_id
_entity_poly.type
_entity_poly.pdbx_seq_one_letter_code
_entity_poly.pdbx_strand_id
1 'polypeptide(L)'
;MRMYDNQALQIRNTVLKTVSAIIVHGTAASKPSKQQDLAWRKVDFVQPDAAWKDHLVVDQEMSSKTPLEFVRLFFDQGVVNHIHDQTKIYALQKYAKEFGVSSAEVECYLGILAFTGIVKMPSYRSYWSNKTRYPVIADAMSRDRFEQIKKNLHFNDNLTQKP
;
A
#
# COMPACT_ATOMS: atom_id res chain seq x y z
N MET A 1 -29.09 33.62 -11.02
CA MET A 1 -28.50 32.29 -10.77
C MET A 1 -28.90 31.30 -11.88
N ARG A 2 -28.62 31.63 -13.15
CA ARG A 2 -28.75 30.74 -14.33
C ARG A 2 -27.69 31.05 -15.42
N MET A 3 -26.75 31.96 -15.11
CA MET A 3 -25.71 32.42 -16.04
C MET A 3 -24.41 31.61 -15.87
N TYR A 4 -24.07 31.20 -14.63
CA TYR A 4 -22.87 30.42 -14.33
C TYR A 4 -22.95 28.96 -14.83
N ASP A 5 -24.14 28.35 -14.83
CA ASP A 5 -24.32 26.96 -15.31
C ASP A 5 -24.11 26.82 -16.82
N ASN A 6 -24.42 27.89 -17.58
CA ASN A 6 -24.32 27.87 -19.03
C ASN A 6 -22.85 27.97 -19.51
N GLN A 7 -22.02 28.67 -18.74
CA GLN A 7 -20.58 28.75 -18.97
C GLN A 7 -19.88 27.41 -18.67
N ALA A 8 -20.29 26.72 -17.60
CA ALA A 8 -19.78 25.39 -17.26
C ALA A 8 -20.17 24.32 -18.31
N LEU A 9 -21.38 24.41 -18.87
CA LEU A 9 -21.85 23.53 -19.95
C LEU A 9 -21.10 23.78 -21.28
N GLN A 10 -20.81 25.04 -21.61
CA GLN A 10 -20.00 25.42 -22.77
C GLN A 10 -18.57 24.87 -22.67
N ILE A 11 -17.95 24.96 -21.49
CA ILE A 11 -16.60 24.41 -21.24
C ILE A 11 -16.60 22.89 -21.36
N ARG A 12 -17.58 22.21 -20.74
CA ARG A 12 -17.70 20.74 -20.81
C ARG A 12 -17.87 20.25 -22.25
N ASN A 13 -18.71 20.91 -23.04
CA ASN A 13 -18.96 20.52 -24.43
C ASN A 13 -17.76 20.81 -25.34
N THR A 14 -17.00 21.86 -25.06
CA THR A 14 -15.77 22.20 -25.80
C THR A 14 -14.67 21.17 -25.51
N VAL A 15 -14.46 20.81 -24.24
CA VAL A 15 -13.50 19.76 -23.85
C VAL A 15 -13.88 18.42 -24.47
N LEU A 16 -15.16 18.03 -24.48
CA LEU A 16 -15.62 16.79 -25.12
C LEU A 16 -15.41 16.77 -26.64
N LYS A 17 -15.60 17.91 -27.33
CA LYS A 17 -15.31 18.03 -28.77
C LYS A 17 -13.81 17.98 -29.06
N THR A 18 -12.98 18.62 -28.24
CA THR A 18 -11.51 18.60 -28.40
C THR A 18 -10.94 17.21 -28.14
N VAL A 19 -11.43 16.50 -27.12
CA VAL A 19 -11.04 15.10 -26.84
C VAL A 19 -11.49 14.17 -27.96
N SER A 20 -12.66 14.40 -28.57
CA SER A 20 -13.15 13.61 -29.71
C SER A 20 -12.35 13.85 -30.99
N ALA A 21 -11.85 15.08 -31.21
CA ALA A 21 -11.04 15.43 -32.38
C ALA A 21 -9.59 14.89 -32.29
N ILE A 22 -9.02 14.81 -31.08
CA ILE A 22 -7.67 14.25 -30.85
C ILE A 22 -7.64 12.73 -31.15
N ILE A 23 -8.77 12.03 -31.02
CA ILE A 23 -8.86 10.60 -31.33
C ILE A 23 -8.79 10.32 -32.86
N VAL A 24 -9.04 11.32 -33.72
CA VAL A 24 -9.16 11.10 -35.17
C VAL A 24 -7.80 11.10 -35.89
N HIS A 25 -6.72 11.63 -35.31
CA HIS A 25 -5.41 11.69 -35.95
C HIS A 25 -4.29 11.11 -35.06
N GLY A 26 -4.03 9.81 -35.25
CA GLY A 26 -2.76 9.19 -34.85
C GLY A 26 -2.87 8.08 -33.80
N THR A 27 -3.26 6.89 -34.25
CA THR A 27 -2.58 5.60 -33.99
C THR A 27 -3.43 4.52 -34.66
N ALA A 28 -2.83 3.73 -35.54
CA ALA A 28 -3.50 2.58 -36.12
C ALA A 28 -4.01 1.69 -34.97
N ALA A 29 -5.31 1.41 -34.94
CA ALA A 29 -5.92 0.54 -33.95
C ALA A 29 -5.19 -0.81 -33.95
N SER A 30 -4.49 -1.13 -32.85
CA SER A 30 -3.97 -2.47 -32.64
C SER A 30 -5.17 -3.42 -32.59
N LYS A 31 -5.18 -4.45 -33.44
CA LYS A 31 -6.22 -5.48 -33.43
C LYS A 31 -6.45 -5.95 -31.98
N PRO A 32 -7.71 -6.10 -31.51
CA PRO A 32 -7.95 -6.64 -30.18
C PRO A 32 -7.28 -8.00 -30.08
N SER A 33 -6.34 -8.16 -29.15
CA SER A 33 -5.73 -9.46 -28.90
C SER A 33 -6.87 -10.41 -28.52
N LYS A 34 -7.04 -11.52 -29.25
CA LYS A 34 -7.97 -12.57 -28.85
C LYS A 34 -7.62 -12.96 -27.41
N GLN A 35 -8.50 -12.63 -26.48
CA GLN A 35 -8.38 -13.04 -25.09
C GLN A 35 -8.37 -14.57 -25.13
N GLN A 36 -7.21 -15.17 -24.91
CA GLN A 36 -7.10 -16.62 -24.89
C GLN A 36 -7.97 -17.11 -23.73
N ASP A 37 -8.86 -18.06 -24.00
CA ASP A 37 -9.59 -18.78 -22.97
C ASP A 37 -8.59 -19.59 -22.15
N LEU A 38 -8.03 -18.96 -21.11
CA LEU A 38 -7.13 -19.58 -20.17
C LEU A 38 -7.96 -20.46 -19.23
N ALA A 39 -8.00 -21.76 -19.53
CA ALA A 39 -8.58 -22.76 -18.65
C ALA A 39 -7.50 -23.29 -17.69
N TRP A 40 -7.79 -23.26 -16.38
CA TRP A 40 -6.97 -23.94 -15.39
C TRP A 40 -6.93 -25.44 -15.69
N ARG A 41 -5.73 -25.98 -15.90
CA ARG A 41 -5.53 -27.42 -16.08
C ARG A 41 -4.99 -27.99 -14.79
N LYS A 42 -5.55 -29.14 -14.36
CA LYS A 42 -4.96 -29.93 -13.29
C LYS A 42 -3.77 -30.69 -13.88
N VAL A 43 -2.56 -30.30 -13.47
CA VAL A 43 -1.30 -30.92 -13.88
C VAL A 43 -0.53 -31.25 -12.62
N ASP A 44 0.18 -32.38 -12.62
CA ASP A 44 1.07 -32.72 -11.51
C ASP A 44 2.20 -31.69 -11.46
N PHE A 45 2.50 -31.20 -10.25
CA PHE A 45 3.58 -30.24 -10.06
C PHE A 45 4.92 -30.92 -10.34
N VAL A 46 5.57 -30.50 -11.42
CA VAL A 46 6.97 -30.81 -11.68
C VAL A 46 7.78 -29.65 -11.13
N GLN A 47 8.65 -29.91 -10.15
CA GLN A 47 9.51 -28.87 -9.59
C GLN A 47 10.37 -28.29 -10.72
N PRO A 48 10.22 -27.01 -11.07
CA PRO A 48 11.12 -26.39 -12.02
C PRO A 48 12.52 -26.35 -11.41
N ASP A 49 13.54 -26.40 -12.27
CA ASP A 49 14.91 -26.15 -11.85
C ASP A 49 15.01 -24.74 -11.27
N ALA A 50 14.96 -24.66 -9.94
CA ALA A 50 15.02 -23.45 -9.15
C ALA A 50 16.45 -23.16 -8.67
N ALA A 51 17.46 -23.87 -9.20
CA ALA A 51 18.83 -23.52 -8.92
C ALA A 51 19.08 -22.11 -9.44
N TRP A 52 19.55 -21.23 -8.56
CA TRP A 52 19.97 -19.90 -8.93
C TRP A 52 21.22 -20.02 -9.80
N LYS A 53 21.08 -19.81 -11.11
CA LYS A 53 22.16 -20.03 -12.09
C LYS A 53 23.07 -18.82 -12.28
N ASP A 54 22.62 -17.65 -11.83
CA ASP A 54 23.40 -16.42 -11.92
C ASP A 54 24.39 -16.31 -10.76
N HIS A 55 25.55 -15.72 -10.99
CA HIS A 55 26.35 -15.24 -9.89
C HIS A 55 25.58 -14.10 -9.21
N LEU A 56 25.45 -14.13 -7.88
CA LEU A 56 24.91 -12.99 -7.14
C LEU A 56 25.82 -11.79 -7.42
N VAL A 57 25.43 -10.95 -8.39
CA VAL A 57 26.04 -9.64 -8.57
C VAL A 57 25.49 -8.79 -7.44
N VAL A 58 26.16 -8.85 -6.30
CA VAL A 58 25.85 -7.93 -5.22
C VAL A 58 26.39 -6.58 -5.66
N ASP A 59 25.49 -5.71 -6.10
CA ASP A 59 25.82 -4.32 -6.38
C ASP A 59 26.56 -3.76 -5.15
N GLN A 60 27.72 -3.14 -5.38
CA GLN A 60 28.53 -2.56 -4.32
C GLN A 60 27.74 -1.49 -3.55
N GLU A 61 26.80 -0.81 -4.22
CA GLU A 61 25.88 0.13 -3.59
C GLU A 61 24.92 -0.61 -2.63
N MET A 62 24.42 -1.79 -3.02
CA MET A 62 23.52 -2.59 -2.18
C MET A 62 24.26 -3.22 -0.99
N SER A 63 25.53 -3.59 -1.18
CA SER A 63 26.37 -4.17 -0.11
C SER A 63 26.63 -3.20 1.04
N SER A 64 26.54 -1.88 0.79
CA SER A 64 26.84 -0.85 1.80
C SER A 64 25.62 -0.36 2.59
N LYS A 65 24.40 -0.76 2.21
CA LYS A 65 23.17 -0.34 2.89
C LYS A 65 23.01 -1.05 4.23
N THR A 66 22.63 -0.30 5.24
CA THR A 66 22.16 -0.81 6.53
C THR A 66 20.82 -1.52 6.37
N PRO A 67 20.44 -2.42 7.29
CA PRO A 67 19.13 -3.08 7.26
C PRO A 67 17.94 -2.11 7.16
N LEU A 68 18.03 -0.94 7.80
CA LEU A 68 16.98 0.08 7.73
C LEU A 68 16.88 0.70 6.33
N GLU A 69 18.01 0.99 5.69
CA GLU A 69 18.03 1.54 4.32
C GLU A 69 17.43 0.56 3.32
N PHE A 70 17.66 -0.74 3.50
CA PHE A 70 16.99 -1.78 2.71
C PHE A 70 15.47 -1.75 2.88
N VAL A 71 14.97 -1.66 4.12
CA VAL A 71 13.52 -1.59 4.39
C VAL A 71 12.91 -0.34 3.73
N ARG A 72 13.63 0.78 3.76
CA ARG A 72 13.20 2.05 3.14
C ARG A 72 13.13 2.03 1.62
N LEU A 73 13.71 1.03 0.95
CA LEU A 73 13.48 0.83 -0.49
C LEU A 73 12.03 0.43 -0.81
N PHE A 74 11.32 -0.14 0.16
CA PHE A 74 9.93 -0.59 0.01
C PHE A 74 8.94 0.29 0.79
N PHE A 75 9.35 0.74 1.97
CA PHE A 75 8.58 1.61 2.84
C PHE A 75 9.26 2.97 2.95
N ASP A 76 9.35 3.67 1.82
CA ASP A 76 9.84 5.04 1.81
C ASP A 76 8.88 6.00 2.55
N GLN A 77 9.31 7.25 2.70
CA GLN A 77 8.50 8.25 3.39
C GLN A 77 7.17 8.53 2.67
N GLY A 78 7.13 8.39 1.34
CA GLY A 78 5.91 8.57 0.56
C GLY A 78 4.87 7.50 0.88
N VAL A 79 5.30 6.23 0.92
CA VAL A 79 4.46 5.09 1.31
C VAL A 79 3.97 5.24 2.75
N VAL A 80 4.87 5.58 3.69
CA VAL A 80 4.50 5.77 5.10
C VAL A 80 3.48 6.91 5.26
N ASN A 81 3.69 8.04 4.58
CA ASN A 81 2.77 9.18 4.61
C ASN A 81 1.42 8.83 3.99
N HIS A 82 1.42 8.08 2.88
CA HIS A 82 0.18 7.61 2.26
C HIS A 82 -0.62 6.74 3.24
N ILE A 83 0.02 5.76 3.89
CA ILE A 83 -0.65 4.91 4.89
C ILE A 83 -1.19 5.76 6.05
N HIS A 84 -0.40 6.73 6.53
CA HIS A 84 -0.83 7.67 7.57
C HIS A 84 -2.09 8.44 7.16
N ASP A 85 -2.11 9.04 5.96
CA ASP A 85 -3.23 9.85 5.49
C ASP A 85 -4.48 9.00 5.30
N GLN A 86 -4.35 7.82 4.68
CA GLN A 86 -5.48 6.92 4.49
C GLN A 86 -6.02 6.36 5.81
N THR A 87 -5.15 6.09 6.79
CA THR A 87 -5.55 5.67 8.14
C THR A 87 -6.37 6.75 8.86
N LYS A 88 -6.02 8.03 8.69
CA LYS A 88 -6.77 9.16 9.26
C LYS A 88 -8.12 9.35 8.58
N ILE A 89 -8.13 9.32 7.25
CA ILE A 89 -9.36 9.41 6.43
C ILE A 89 -10.33 8.28 6.81
N TYR A 90 -9.83 7.05 6.93
CA TYR A 90 -10.64 5.91 7.33
C TYR A 90 -11.34 6.10 8.68
N ALA A 91 -10.62 6.60 9.68
CA ALA A 91 -11.20 6.83 11.01
C ALA A 91 -12.36 7.84 10.98
N LEU A 92 -12.21 8.91 10.18
CA LEU A 92 -13.25 9.89 9.94
C LEU A 92 -14.45 9.26 9.23
N GLN A 93 -14.22 8.51 8.16
CA GLN A 93 -15.28 7.88 7.37
C GLN A 93 -16.07 6.84 8.16
N LYS A 94 -15.39 6.02 8.97
CA LYS A 94 -16.00 4.89 9.66
C LYS A 94 -16.60 5.25 11.02
N TYR A 95 -15.96 6.15 11.77
CA TYR A 95 -16.33 6.44 13.15
C TYR A 95 -16.73 7.90 13.38
N ALA A 96 -16.72 8.75 12.35
CA ALA A 96 -16.96 10.19 12.45
C ALA A 96 -16.05 10.87 13.51
N LYS A 97 -14.84 10.34 13.70
CA LYS A 97 -13.90 10.79 14.72
C LYS A 97 -12.49 10.90 14.14
N GLU A 98 -11.83 12.02 14.44
CA GLU A 98 -10.42 12.21 14.11
C GLU A 98 -9.55 11.21 14.87
N PHE A 99 -8.62 10.59 14.15
CA PHE A 99 -7.60 9.73 14.73
C PHE A 99 -6.24 10.42 14.62
N GLY A 100 -5.76 10.96 15.75
CA GLY A 100 -4.46 11.63 15.83
C GLY A 100 -3.31 10.62 15.81
N VAL A 101 -3.01 10.03 14.65
CA VAL A 101 -1.82 9.22 14.40
C VAL A 101 -0.79 10.04 13.64
N SER A 102 0.49 9.85 13.93
CA SER A 102 1.60 10.45 13.19
C SER A 102 2.26 9.46 12.22
N SER A 103 2.95 9.95 11.20
CA SER A 103 3.73 9.12 10.27
C SER A 103 4.81 8.30 11.00
N ALA A 104 5.44 8.87 12.02
CA ALA A 104 6.41 8.17 12.87
C ALA A 104 5.79 6.99 13.64
N GLU A 105 4.55 7.14 14.12
CA GLU A 105 3.82 6.03 14.74
C GLU A 105 3.45 4.94 13.73
N VAL A 106 3.15 5.30 12.49
CA VAL A 106 2.93 4.33 11.41
C VAL A 106 4.22 3.57 11.09
N GLU A 107 5.35 4.27 10.94
CA GLU A 107 6.67 3.64 10.74
C GLU A 107 7.03 2.70 11.90
N CYS A 108 6.83 3.15 13.14
CA CYS A 108 7.04 2.32 14.34
C CYS A 108 6.13 1.07 14.35
N TYR A 109 4.85 1.24 14.01
CA TYR A 109 3.90 0.12 13.91
C TYR A 109 4.34 -0.90 12.83
N LEU A 110 4.77 -0.45 11.66
CA LEU A 110 5.31 -1.30 10.60
C LEU A 110 6.58 -2.03 11.05
N GLY A 111 7.48 -1.33 11.75
CA GLY A 111 8.68 -1.92 12.34
C GLY A 111 8.36 -3.02 13.35
N ILE A 112 7.36 -2.81 14.22
CA ILE A 112 6.87 -3.85 15.14
C ILE A 112 6.34 -5.04 14.34
N LEU A 113 5.53 -4.84 13.30
CA LEU A 113 5.02 -5.94 12.46
C LEU A 113 6.17 -6.75 11.84
N ALA A 114 7.18 -6.09 11.26
CA ALA A 114 8.36 -6.74 10.73
C ALA A 114 9.08 -7.59 11.79
N PHE A 115 9.24 -7.05 13.01
CA PHE A 115 9.90 -7.74 14.11
C PHE A 115 9.11 -8.96 14.61
N THR A 116 7.78 -8.85 14.71
CA THR A 116 6.91 -10.01 15.04
C THR A 116 6.88 -11.07 13.92
N GLY A 117 7.36 -10.72 12.72
CA GLY A 117 7.70 -11.65 11.66
C GLY A 117 8.80 -12.64 12.08
N ILE A 118 9.80 -12.15 12.83
CA ILE A 118 11.00 -12.87 13.22
C ILE A 118 10.78 -13.64 14.53
N VAL A 119 10.36 -12.94 15.59
CA VAL A 119 10.18 -13.54 16.92
C VAL A 119 8.70 -13.87 17.11
N LYS A 120 8.30 -15.13 16.93
CA LYS A 120 6.90 -15.55 17.07
C LYS A 120 6.52 -15.80 18.53
N MET A 121 5.35 -15.29 18.92
CA MET A 121 4.72 -15.55 20.22
C MET A 121 3.34 -16.18 20.03
N PRO A 122 2.81 -16.93 21.03
CA PRO A 122 1.47 -17.54 20.93
C PRO A 122 0.34 -16.53 20.70
N SER A 123 0.54 -15.29 21.15
CA SER A 123 -0.36 -14.16 20.91
C SER A 123 0.46 -12.89 20.77
N TYR A 124 0.03 -11.96 19.91
CA TYR A 124 0.70 -10.66 19.82
C TYR A 124 0.63 -9.90 21.15
N ARG A 125 -0.43 -10.07 21.96
CA ARG A 125 -0.52 -9.43 23.27
C ARG A 125 0.60 -9.88 24.22
N SER A 126 1.18 -11.06 23.99
CA SER A 126 2.28 -11.59 24.80
C SER A 126 3.55 -10.73 24.73
N TYR A 127 3.80 -9.99 23.64
CA TYR A 127 4.97 -9.09 23.59
C TYR A 127 4.93 -7.99 24.67
N TRP A 128 3.75 -7.63 25.16
CA TRP A 128 3.53 -6.62 26.20
C TRP A 128 3.20 -7.20 27.58
N SER A 129 3.08 -8.53 27.71
CA SER A 129 2.75 -9.19 28.98
C SER A 129 3.93 -9.18 29.93
N ASN A 130 3.71 -9.00 31.23
CA ASN A 130 4.80 -8.93 32.23
C ASN A 130 5.72 -10.17 32.23
N LYS A 131 5.17 -11.37 31.95
CA LYS A 131 5.94 -12.63 31.97
C LYS A 131 6.74 -12.87 30.69
N THR A 132 6.33 -12.29 29.58
CA THR A 132 6.89 -12.54 28.24
C THR A 132 7.23 -11.23 27.54
N ARG A 133 7.46 -10.16 28.33
CA ARG A 133 7.67 -8.81 27.84
C ARG A 133 8.88 -8.84 26.91
N TYR A 134 8.70 -8.29 25.72
CA TYR A 134 9.78 -8.13 24.76
C TYR A 134 10.12 -6.63 24.67
N PRO A 135 11.17 -6.14 25.36
CA PRO A 135 11.42 -4.71 25.53
C PRO A 135 11.45 -3.92 24.21
N VAL A 136 12.10 -4.47 23.18
CA VAL A 136 12.18 -3.85 21.85
C VAL A 136 10.82 -3.49 21.26
N ILE A 137 9.79 -4.29 21.51
CA ILE A 137 8.41 -4.01 21.07
C ILE A 137 7.68 -3.17 22.12
N ALA A 138 7.76 -3.60 23.38
CA ALA A 138 6.91 -3.08 24.44
C ALA A 138 7.31 -1.68 24.92
N ASP A 139 8.55 -1.26 24.68
CA ASP A 139 9.05 0.08 24.96
C ASP A 139 8.87 1.01 23.75
N ALA A 140 8.88 0.47 22.52
CA ALA A 140 8.69 1.26 21.30
C ALA A 140 7.26 1.81 21.15
N MET A 141 6.25 1.02 21.54
CA MET A 141 4.86 1.45 21.50
C MET A 141 4.05 0.69 22.56
N SER A 142 3.09 1.36 23.20
CA SER A 142 2.18 0.67 24.13
C SER A 142 1.24 -0.29 23.38
N ARG A 143 0.83 -1.37 24.05
CA ARG A 143 -0.13 -2.35 23.49
C ARG A 143 -1.41 -1.69 23.01
N ASP A 144 -1.95 -0.79 23.82
CA ASP A 144 -3.24 -0.17 23.54
C ASP A 144 -3.13 0.81 22.37
N ARG A 145 -1.98 1.47 22.18
CA ARG A 145 -1.72 2.30 21.01
C ARG A 145 -1.55 1.47 19.75
N PHE A 146 -0.80 0.37 19.83
CA PHE A 146 -0.67 -0.61 18.74
C PHE A 146 -2.05 -1.13 18.29
N GLU A 147 -2.94 -1.45 19.22
CA GLU A 147 -4.30 -1.92 18.91
C GLU A 147 -5.19 -0.84 18.30
N GLN A 148 -5.06 0.42 18.74
CA GLN A 148 -5.75 1.55 18.12
C GLN A 148 -5.32 1.75 16.67
N ILE A 149 -4.00 1.69 16.39
CA ILE A 149 -3.49 1.80 15.02
C ILE A 149 -3.98 0.62 14.19
N LYS A 150 -3.82 -0.61 14.68
CA LYS A 150 -4.31 -1.83 14.01
C LYS A 150 -5.79 -1.75 13.61
N LYS A 151 -6.65 -1.18 14.48
CA LYS A 151 -8.09 -1.04 14.22
C LYS A 151 -8.42 -0.04 13.12
N ASN A 152 -7.60 1.00 12.94
CA ASN A 152 -7.83 2.08 11.98
C ASN A 152 -6.95 2.00 10.72
N LEU A 153 -5.94 1.14 10.72
CA LEU A 153 -4.96 1.02 9.64
C LEU A 153 -5.66 0.84 8.30
N HIS A 154 -5.31 1.71 7.35
CA HIS A 154 -5.94 1.73 6.04
C HIS A 154 -4.96 2.20 4.96
N PHE A 155 -5.22 1.80 3.71
CA PHE A 155 -4.28 1.96 2.60
C PHE A 155 -4.89 2.62 1.36
N ASN A 156 -6.21 2.87 1.35
CA ASN A 156 -6.91 3.46 0.22
C ASN A 156 -8.03 4.38 0.71
N ASP A 157 -8.60 5.23 -0.15
CA ASP A 157 -9.80 5.98 0.22
C ASP A 157 -11.06 5.13 -0.07
N ASN A 158 -11.90 4.89 0.95
CA ASN A 158 -13.14 4.13 0.77
C ASN A 158 -14.12 4.79 -0.20
N LEU A 159 -14.05 6.11 -0.40
CA LEU A 159 -14.94 6.82 -1.32
C LEU A 159 -14.56 6.61 -2.80
N THR A 160 -13.34 6.17 -3.06
CA THR A 160 -12.81 5.93 -4.42
C THR A 160 -12.55 4.46 -4.70
N GLN A 161 -12.84 3.58 -3.75
CA GLN A 161 -12.70 2.15 -3.89
C GLN A 161 -13.65 1.64 -5.00
N LYS A 162 -13.08 1.05 -6.05
CA LYS A 162 -13.86 0.39 -7.09
C LYS A 162 -14.54 -0.86 -6.49
N PRO A 163 -15.81 -1.13 -6.87
CA PRO A 163 -16.56 -2.29 -6.38
C PRO A 163 -15.92 -3.62 -6.79
#